data_AF-A0A545UAT6-F1
#
_entry.id   AF-A0A545UAT6-F1
#
_cell.length_a   1.000
_cell.length_b   1.000
_cell.length_c   1.000
_cell.angle_alpha   90.00
_cell.angle_beta   90.00
_cell.angle_gamma   90.00
#
_symmetry.space_group_name_H-M   'P 1'
#
loop_
_entity.id
_entity.type
_entity.pdbx_description
1 polymer ?
#
loop_
_entity_poly.entity_id
_entity_poly.type
_entity_poly.pdbx_seq_one_letter_code
_entity_poly.pdbx_strand_id
1 'polypeptide(L)'
;MEISEELLAVLSCPQSALPLTLKDKQLVTVDEQIHYPIINQIPWLLRNPLHSMVDWSVKLNHFNQVLSDEIRQLNNEIKKAPKPTLARLQLLLKGKQAFQQSVSHLVSPILKAKVSSKPVYDALSDRAPHTQNLLSYESNLYRDWVWGEEENQITADILLEHTKDISTDSLLVLGAGSCRLAYDLHQAIAPKMTVANDINPLLLFAAHQLFSGRSLPIYEFPVHPRNAQSVAIEHKISPLKSWPDNFYMLFSDAATPALKKSAFELVVTPWLIDIQPFELVTFMRAINHYLPIGAHWLNFGSLVFNQKRDSFCYAIDEVKEMAAQAGFEIADITEHEIPYLKSPYSAGYRVERVWCWRAVKTQEVKAQTNLQNLPDWIVDISKTIPLTREIKSFSFNHSLYAELTALIDGKKSIHQIAKKVAREKSMDENEAISMVKNFYLKIVQQSL
;
A
#
# COMPACT_ATOMS: atom_id res chain seq x y z
N MET A 1 22.02 -3.21 14.39
CA MET A 1 20.88 -2.89 15.26
C MET A 1 20.09 -4.15 15.55
N GLU A 2 20.28 -4.67 16.75
CA GLU A 2 19.38 -5.71 17.25
C GLU A 2 18.04 -5.05 17.65
N ILE A 3 16.96 -5.84 17.71
CA ILE A 3 15.68 -5.34 18.20
C ILE A 3 15.89 -4.97 19.68
N SER A 4 15.67 -3.70 20.02
CA SER A 4 15.92 -3.20 21.37
C SER A 4 14.83 -3.65 22.35
N GLU A 5 15.13 -3.57 23.65
CA GLU A 5 14.16 -3.87 24.71
C GLU A 5 12.99 -2.88 24.69
N GLU A 6 13.24 -1.61 24.34
CA GLU A 6 12.22 -0.56 24.23
C GLU A 6 11.22 -0.89 23.11
N LEU A 7 11.69 -1.32 21.95
CA LEU A 7 10.81 -1.76 20.88
C LEU A 7 10.03 -3.01 21.28
N LEU A 8 10.71 -4.05 21.81
CA LEU A 8 10.05 -5.27 22.29
C LEU A 8 8.95 -4.97 23.33
N ALA A 9 9.18 -3.97 24.18
CA ALA A 9 8.24 -3.56 25.21
C ALA A 9 6.93 -3.00 24.64
N VAL A 10 6.86 -2.57 23.38
CA VAL A 10 5.62 -2.10 22.75
C VAL A 10 5.05 -3.02 21.68
N LEU A 11 5.78 -4.05 21.24
CA LEU A 11 5.26 -5.03 20.29
C LEU A 11 4.23 -5.97 20.95
N SER A 12 3.25 -6.40 20.18
CA SER A 12 2.26 -7.41 20.56
C SER A 12 2.04 -8.41 19.43
N CYS A 13 1.63 -9.62 19.76
CA CYS A 13 1.29 -10.65 18.77
C CYS A 13 0.04 -10.21 18.00
N PRO A 14 0.07 -10.11 16.66
CA PRO A 14 -1.09 -9.69 15.88
C PRO A 14 -2.28 -10.67 15.96
N GLN A 15 -2.05 -11.93 16.36
CA GLN A 15 -3.12 -12.93 16.54
C GLN A 15 -3.73 -12.92 17.95
N SER A 16 -2.90 -12.87 18.99
CA SER A 16 -3.33 -13.07 20.38
C SER A 16 -3.24 -11.82 21.26
N ALA A 17 -2.67 -10.73 20.75
CA ALA A 17 -2.29 -9.52 21.48
C ALA A 17 -1.33 -9.74 22.66
N LEU A 18 -0.80 -10.97 22.83
CA LEU A 18 0.17 -11.29 23.87
C LEU A 18 1.55 -10.66 23.55
N PRO A 19 2.39 -10.39 24.56
CA PRO A 19 3.75 -9.93 24.35
C PRO A 19 4.57 -10.88 23.47
N LEU A 20 5.52 -10.31 22.72
CA LEU A 20 6.50 -11.07 21.93
C LEU A 20 7.87 -11.05 22.62
N THR A 21 8.66 -12.10 22.42
CA THR A 21 10.05 -12.20 22.87
C THR A 21 10.98 -12.47 21.70
N LEU A 22 12.25 -12.09 21.81
CA LEU A 22 13.27 -12.37 20.80
C LEU A 22 13.92 -13.73 21.06
N LYS A 23 13.80 -14.67 20.11
CA LYS A 23 14.44 -15.99 20.17
C LYS A 23 14.98 -16.35 18.79
N ASP A 24 16.23 -16.78 18.71
CA ASP A 24 16.89 -17.20 17.46
C ASP A 24 16.74 -16.20 16.28
N LYS A 25 16.83 -14.89 16.58
CA LYS A 25 16.63 -13.78 15.62
C LYS A 25 15.23 -13.72 15.00
N GLN A 26 14.24 -14.27 15.70
CA GLN A 26 12.81 -14.17 15.38
C GLN A 26 12.05 -13.62 16.58
N LEU A 27 10.88 -13.04 16.33
CA LEU A 27 9.95 -12.71 17.40
C LEU A 27 9.01 -13.89 17.60
N VAL A 28 8.84 -14.34 18.83
CA VAL A 28 8.00 -15.48 19.17
C VAL A 28 6.97 -15.10 20.23
N THR A 29 5.82 -15.76 20.19
CA THR A 29 4.85 -15.68 21.27
C THR A 29 5.41 -16.36 22.53
N VAL A 30 4.89 -15.98 23.70
CA VAL A 30 5.32 -16.54 25.00
C VAL A 30 5.17 -18.07 25.07
N ASP A 31 4.18 -18.62 24.36
CA ASP A 31 3.95 -20.07 24.23
C ASP A 31 4.71 -20.74 23.08
N GLU A 32 5.55 -19.98 22.37
CA GLU A 32 6.37 -20.38 21.21
C GLU A 32 5.57 -21.00 20.05
N GLN A 33 4.25 -20.77 19.98
CA GLN A 33 3.41 -21.35 18.93
C GLN A 33 3.51 -20.62 17.59
N ILE A 34 3.86 -19.34 17.61
CA ILE A 34 3.91 -18.48 16.43
C ILE A 34 5.24 -17.75 16.37
N HIS A 35 5.85 -17.76 15.19
CA HIS A 35 7.13 -17.13 14.90
C HIS A 35 6.94 -16.06 13.83
N TYR A 36 7.51 -14.88 14.07
CA TYR A 36 7.52 -13.76 13.16
C TYR A 36 8.95 -13.47 12.70
N PRO A 37 9.19 -13.30 11.39
CA PRO A 37 10.51 -13.02 10.89
C PRO A 37 10.94 -11.59 11.21
N ILE A 38 12.26 -11.39 11.33
CA ILE A 38 12.89 -10.07 11.32
C ILE A 38 13.70 -10.00 10.02
N ILE A 39 13.30 -9.13 9.10
CA ILE A 39 13.94 -8.99 7.78
C ILE A 39 14.58 -7.62 7.71
N ASN A 40 15.90 -7.56 7.46
CA ASN A 40 16.65 -6.30 7.51
C ASN A 40 16.43 -5.54 8.83
N GLN A 41 16.39 -6.24 9.97
CA GLN A 41 16.14 -5.63 11.29
C GLN A 41 14.73 -5.01 11.45
N ILE A 42 13.85 -5.20 10.48
CA ILE A 42 12.45 -4.78 10.54
C ILE A 42 11.62 -5.97 11.03
N PRO A 43 10.87 -5.86 12.13
CA PRO A 43 9.87 -6.84 12.53
C PRO A 43 8.76 -6.95 11.50
N TRP A 44 8.40 -8.18 11.11
CA TRP A 44 7.31 -8.47 10.19
C TRP A 44 6.13 -9.08 10.94
N LEU A 45 5.21 -8.22 11.38
CA LEU A 45 4.13 -8.57 12.29
C LEU A 45 2.77 -8.42 11.60
N LEU A 46 2.42 -9.42 10.81
CA LEU A 46 1.07 -9.62 10.28
C LEU A 46 0.47 -10.87 10.93
N ARG A 47 -0.86 -11.00 10.97
CA ARG A 47 -1.49 -12.18 11.60
C ARG A 47 -0.94 -13.47 11.00
N ASN A 48 -0.77 -13.56 9.68
CA ASN A 48 -0.16 -14.69 8.99
C ASN A 48 1.15 -14.30 8.27
N PRO A 49 2.32 -14.35 8.94
CA PRO A 49 3.58 -13.88 8.36
C PRO A 49 4.02 -14.72 7.14
N LEU A 50 3.78 -16.04 7.15
CA LEU A 50 4.03 -16.92 6.01
C LEU A 50 3.27 -16.48 4.76
N HIS A 51 1.97 -16.21 4.90
CA HIS A 51 1.12 -15.85 3.76
C HIS A 51 1.56 -14.52 3.16
N SER A 52 1.87 -13.54 4.01
CA SER A 52 2.39 -12.26 3.52
C SER A 52 3.69 -12.42 2.75
N MET A 53 4.64 -13.24 3.23
CA MET A 53 5.88 -13.47 2.47
C MET A 53 5.63 -14.14 1.12
N VAL A 54 4.72 -15.12 1.06
CA VAL A 54 4.33 -15.77 -0.21
C VAL A 54 3.67 -14.75 -1.14
N ASP A 55 2.72 -13.94 -0.63
CA ASP A 55 2.05 -12.88 -1.41
C ASP A 55 3.06 -11.90 -1.99
N TRP A 56 3.99 -11.39 -1.18
CA TRP A 56 5.04 -10.49 -1.65
C TRP A 56 6.01 -11.14 -2.63
N SER A 57 6.30 -12.43 -2.46
CA SER A 57 7.11 -13.21 -3.42
C SER A 57 6.40 -13.33 -4.76
N VAL A 58 5.09 -13.60 -4.75
CA VAL A 58 4.25 -13.64 -5.96
C VAL A 58 4.18 -12.26 -6.62
N LYS A 59 3.99 -11.18 -5.85
CA LYS A 59 3.99 -9.80 -6.36
C LYS A 59 5.32 -9.42 -6.99
N LEU A 60 6.45 -9.81 -6.40
CA LEU A 60 7.79 -9.62 -6.98
C LEU A 60 7.97 -10.39 -8.28
N ASN A 61 7.56 -11.66 -8.33
CA ASN A 61 7.63 -12.45 -9.55
C ASN A 61 6.76 -11.85 -10.66
N HIS A 62 5.55 -11.42 -10.33
CA HIS A 62 4.64 -10.75 -11.26
C HIS A 62 5.24 -9.44 -11.79
N PHE A 63 5.77 -8.59 -10.91
CA PHE A 63 6.50 -7.37 -11.28
C PHE A 63 7.64 -7.69 -12.26
N ASN A 64 8.44 -8.71 -11.98
CA ASN A 64 9.54 -9.10 -12.84
C ASN A 64 9.06 -9.62 -14.19
N GLN A 65 7.97 -10.37 -14.23
CA GLN A 65 7.37 -10.83 -15.48
C GLN A 65 6.89 -9.67 -16.33
N VAL A 66 6.06 -8.77 -15.76
CA VAL A 66 5.52 -7.60 -16.45
C VAL A 66 6.64 -6.73 -17.03
N LEU A 67 7.64 -6.38 -16.22
CA LEU A 67 8.78 -5.58 -16.71
C LEU A 67 9.61 -6.31 -17.77
N SER A 68 9.79 -7.63 -17.65
CA SER A 68 10.53 -8.40 -18.67
C SER A 68 9.80 -8.41 -20.00
N ASP A 69 8.47 -8.48 -19.98
CA ASP A 69 7.64 -8.42 -21.18
C ASP A 69 7.65 -7.01 -21.79
N GLU A 70 7.56 -5.96 -20.98
CA GLU A 70 7.73 -4.56 -21.44
C GLU A 70 9.12 -4.31 -22.04
N ILE A 71 10.18 -4.83 -21.41
CA ILE A 71 11.57 -4.76 -21.92
C ILE A 71 11.67 -5.48 -23.27
N ARG A 72 11.03 -6.64 -23.41
CA ARG A 72 11.00 -7.40 -24.69
C ARG A 72 10.23 -6.64 -25.76
N GLN A 73 9.10 -6.04 -25.41
CA GLN A 73 8.30 -5.20 -26.30
C GLN A 73 9.09 -3.98 -26.77
N LEU A 74 9.73 -3.25 -25.86
CA LEU A 74 10.58 -2.10 -26.20
C LEU A 74 11.73 -2.48 -27.11
N ASN A 75 12.38 -3.62 -26.88
CA ASN A 75 13.41 -4.13 -27.80
C ASN A 75 12.88 -4.36 -29.22
N ASN A 76 11.63 -4.82 -29.36
CA ASN A 76 11.00 -5.02 -30.67
C ASN A 76 10.57 -3.69 -31.31
N GLU A 77 10.08 -2.74 -30.52
CA GLU A 77 9.74 -1.38 -30.97
C GLU A 77 10.98 -0.65 -31.48
N ILE A 78 12.10 -0.72 -30.76
CA ILE A 78 13.38 -0.09 -31.13
C ILE A 78 13.85 -0.52 -32.52
N LYS A 79 13.68 -1.80 -32.90
CA LYS A 79 14.06 -2.32 -34.23
C LYS A 79 13.29 -1.64 -35.38
N LYS A 80 12.10 -1.12 -35.10
CA LYS A 80 11.19 -0.51 -36.07
C LYS A 80 11.04 1.00 -35.86
N ALA A 81 11.69 1.56 -34.84
CA ALA A 81 11.48 2.93 -34.42
C ALA A 81 12.08 3.94 -35.41
N PRO A 82 11.35 5.02 -35.75
CA PRO A 82 11.91 6.09 -36.54
C PRO A 82 13.02 6.84 -35.76
N LYS A 83 13.97 7.46 -36.49
CA LYS A 83 15.12 8.17 -35.89
C LYS A 83 14.75 9.13 -34.74
N PRO A 84 13.65 9.92 -34.80
CA PRO A 84 13.32 10.87 -33.73
C PRO A 84 12.99 10.22 -32.38
N THR A 85 12.53 8.96 -32.35
CA THR A 85 12.13 8.29 -31.11
C THR A 85 13.16 7.28 -30.61
N LEU A 86 14.11 6.87 -31.46
CA LEU A 86 15.06 5.81 -31.17
C LEU A 86 15.85 6.05 -29.87
N ALA A 87 16.46 7.23 -29.73
CA ALA A 87 17.27 7.55 -28.55
C ALA A 87 16.44 7.51 -27.25
N ARG A 88 15.21 8.03 -27.29
CA ARG A 88 14.27 8.00 -26.16
C ARG A 88 13.90 6.57 -25.77
N LEU A 89 13.60 5.71 -26.74
CA LEU A 89 13.25 4.31 -26.48
C LEU A 89 14.44 3.51 -25.94
N GLN A 90 15.66 3.78 -26.42
CA GLN A 90 16.89 3.18 -25.89
C GLN A 90 17.15 3.59 -24.42
N LEU A 91 16.92 4.86 -24.09
CA LEU A 91 17.02 5.35 -22.72
C LEU A 91 15.99 4.68 -21.80
N LEU A 92 14.73 4.60 -22.25
CA LEU A 92 13.66 3.93 -21.52
C LEU A 92 13.96 2.43 -21.28
N LEU A 93 14.47 1.74 -22.30
CA LEU A 93 14.88 0.34 -22.21
C LEU A 93 15.98 0.16 -21.15
N LYS A 94 17.05 0.96 -21.21
CA LYS A 94 18.14 0.91 -20.24
C LYS A 94 17.63 1.16 -18.83
N GLY A 95 16.77 2.17 -18.66
CA GLY A 95 16.16 2.50 -17.38
C GLY A 95 15.35 1.35 -16.81
N LYS A 96 14.46 0.74 -17.60
CA LYS A 96 13.64 -0.41 -17.14
C LYS A 96 14.48 -1.62 -16.74
N GLN A 97 15.55 -1.91 -17.48
CA GLN A 97 16.47 -3.00 -17.14
C GLN A 97 17.17 -2.75 -15.80
N ALA A 98 17.70 -1.54 -15.59
CA ALA A 98 18.37 -1.17 -14.34
C ALA A 98 17.39 -1.11 -13.16
N PHE A 99 16.17 -0.61 -13.39
CA PHE A 99 15.10 -0.56 -12.39
C PHE A 99 14.70 -1.95 -11.91
N GLN A 100 14.45 -2.87 -12.84
CA GLN A 100 14.09 -4.26 -12.52
C GLN A 100 15.14 -4.91 -11.62
N GLN A 101 16.43 -4.72 -11.95
CA GLN A 101 17.54 -5.23 -11.15
C GLN A 101 17.60 -4.60 -9.76
N SER A 102 17.45 -3.27 -9.68
CA SER A 102 17.53 -2.52 -8.43
C SER A 102 16.40 -2.88 -7.47
N VAL A 103 15.15 -2.92 -7.96
CA VAL A 103 13.98 -3.33 -7.17
C VAL A 103 14.12 -4.78 -6.72
N SER A 104 14.46 -5.70 -7.64
CA SER A 104 14.65 -7.12 -7.30
C SER A 104 15.73 -7.33 -6.24
N HIS A 105 16.84 -6.60 -6.34
CA HIS A 105 17.89 -6.65 -5.34
C HIS A 105 17.40 -6.17 -3.98
N LEU A 106 16.74 -5.00 -3.95
CA LEU A 106 16.25 -4.35 -2.73
C LEU A 106 15.27 -5.24 -1.96
N VAL A 107 14.35 -5.91 -2.66
CA VAL A 107 13.33 -6.77 -2.04
C VAL A 107 13.69 -8.25 -1.93
N SER A 108 14.84 -8.67 -2.48
CA SER A 108 15.35 -10.04 -2.38
C SER A 108 15.44 -10.63 -0.96
N PRO A 109 15.61 -9.84 0.14
CA PRO A 109 15.61 -10.40 1.49
C PRO A 109 14.33 -11.17 1.86
N ILE A 110 13.18 -10.84 1.27
CA ILE A 110 11.91 -11.55 1.49
C ILE A 110 12.04 -13.02 1.07
N LEU A 111 12.68 -13.27 -0.07
CA LEU A 111 12.86 -14.61 -0.64
C LEU A 111 13.80 -15.50 0.19
N LYS A 112 14.64 -14.89 1.04
CA LYS A 112 15.64 -15.57 1.87
C LYS A 112 15.18 -15.77 3.31
N ALA A 113 14.09 -15.13 3.72
CA ALA A 113 13.61 -15.19 5.08
C ALA A 113 13.09 -16.60 5.41
N LYS A 114 13.62 -17.18 6.50
CA LYS A 114 13.13 -18.45 7.04
C LYS A 114 11.87 -18.19 7.86
N VAL A 115 10.78 -18.88 7.54
CA VAL A 115 9.61 -18.96 8.42
C VAL A 115 9.23 -20.42 8.58
N SER A 116 8.86 -20.80 9.81
CA SER A 116 8.52 -22.17 10.17
C SER A 116 7.32 -22.66 9.37
N SER A 117 7.42 -23.83 8.75
CA SER A 117 6.34 -24.39 7.92
C SER A 117 5.23 -24.96 8.82
N LYS A 118 4.07 -24.30 8.88
CA LYS A 118 2.79 -24.93 9.28
C LYS A 118 1.97 -25.29 8.02
N PRO A 119 1.06 -26.27 8.08
CA PRO A 119 0.30 -26.73 6.91
C PRO A 119 -0.47 -25.58 6.24
N VAL A 120 -0.37 -25.54 4.91
CA VAL A 120 -0.74 -24.46 3.96
C VAL A 120 -2.26 -24.19 3.88
N TYR A 121 -3.09 -24.72 4.77
CA TYR A 121 -4.55 -24.75 4.59
C TYR A 121 -5.33 -23.52 5.06
N ASP A 122 -4.68 -22.50 5.62
CA ASP A 122 -5.30 -21.21 5.97
C ASP A 122 -4.99 -20.05 4.98
N ALA A 123 -4.52 -20.39 3.76
CA ALA A 123 -3.85 -19.51 2.79
C ALA A 123 -4.64 -18.33 2.18
N LEU A 124 -5.84 -18.02 2.67
CA LEU A 124 -6.73 -17.01 2.06
C LEU A 124 -7.11 -15.84 2.98
N SER A 125 -6.70 -15.87 4.26
CA SER A 125 -7.23 -14.97 5.29
C SER A 125 -6.50 -13.62 5.42
N ASP A 126 -5.21 -13.52 5.11
CA ASP A 126 -4.46 -12.24 5.07
C ASP A 126 -3.82 -12.04 3.71
N ARG A 127 -4.46 -11.25 2.86
CA ARG A 127 -3.81 -10.70 1.68
C ARG A 127 -3.57 -9.23 1.93
N ALA A 128 -2.34 -8.75 1.66
CA ALA A 128 -2.15 -7.32 1.49
C ALA A 128 -3.19 -6.83 0.45
N PRO A 129 -3.78 -5.63 0.62
CA PRO A 129 -4.91 -5.19 -0.18
C PRO A 129 -4.68 -5.47 -1.67
N HIS A 130 -5.65 -6.11 -2.34
CA HIS A 130 -5.52 -6.54 -3.75
C HIS A 130 -5.21 -5.39 -4.72
N THR A 131 -5.46 -4.15 -4.31
CA THR A 131 -5.18 -2.92 -5.05
C THR A 131 -3.72 -2.46 -4.91
N GLN A 132 -2.97 -2.99 -3.95
CA GLN A 132 -1.57 -2.64 -3.70
C GLN A 132 -0.62 -3.67 -4.32
N ASN A 133 0.01 -3.26 -5.43
CA ASN A 133 1.11 -3.95 -6.09
C ASN A 133 2.47 -3.52 -5.50
N LEU A 134 3.55 -4.20 -5.89
CA LEU A 134 4.90 -3.87 -5.40
C LEU A 134 5.31 -2.41 -5.64
N LEU A 135 4.93 -1.85 -6.79
CA LEU A 135 5.22 -0.46 -7.15
C LEU A 135 4.12 0.51 -6.74
N SER A 136 3.09 0.06 -6.03
CA SER A 136 2.12 1.00 -5.49
C SER A 136 2.84 1.99 -4.60
N TYR A 137 2.66 3.28 -4.89
CA TYR A 137 3.31 4.38 -4.16
C TYR A 137 4.84 4.46 -4.34
N GLU A 138 5.41 3.89 -5.40
CA GLU A 138 6.85 4.03 -5.70
C GLU A 138 7.27 5.51 -5.86
N SER A 139 6.39 6.37 -6.40
CA SER A 139 6.59 7.82 -6.45
C SER A 139 6.83 8.47 -5.08
N ASN A 140 6.33 7.87 -3.99
CA ASN A 140 6.53 8.38 -2.64
C ASN A 140 8.01 8.28 -2.22
N LEU A 141 8.77 7.30 -2.74
CA LEU A 141 10.21 7.21 -2.50
C LEU A 141 10.95 8.44 -3.06
N TYR A 142 10.54 8.92 -4.23
CA TYR A 142 11.15 10.10 -4.85
C TYR A 142 10.71 11.40 -4.21
N ARG A 143 9.44 11.50 -3.81
CA ARG A 143 8.95 12.60 -2.95
C ARG A 143 9.80 12.67 -1.68
N ASP A 144 9.95 11.55 -0.99
CA ASP A 144 10.61 11.49 0.31
C ASP A 144 12.10 11.83 0.25
N TRP A 145 12.82 11.39 -0.79
CA TRP A 145 14.29 11.40 -0.77
C TRP A 145 14.99 11.98 -2.01
N VAL A 146 14.25 12.50 -3.00
CA VAL A 146 14.84 13.02 -4.25
C VAL A 146 14.44 14.47 -4.52
N TRP A 147 13.16 14.73 -4.78
CA TRP A 147 12.70 16.04 -5.28
C TRP A 147 11.53 16.62 -4.51
N GLY A 148 10.96 15.91 -3.53
CA GLY A 148 9.78 16.37 -2.78
C GLY A 148 10.09 17.27 -1.58
N GLU A 149 11.27 17.89 -1.50
CA GLU A 149 11.66 18.70 -0.33
C GLU A 149 10.67 19.83 -0.02
N GLU A 150 10.12 20.48 -1.05
CA GLU A 150 9.05 21.48 -0.91
C GLU A 150 7.81 20.89 -0.20
N GLU A 151 7.33 19.73 -0.68
CA GLU A 151 6.15 19.05 -0.14
C GLU A 151 6.41 18.51 1.29
N ASN A 152 7.59 17.93 1.53
CA ASN A 152 7.98 17.37 2.82
C ASN A 152 8.08 18.47 3.89
N GLN A 153 8.75 19.59 3.57
CA GLN A 153 8.92 20.69 4.52
C GLN A 153 7.57 21.33 4.87
N ILE A 154 6.73 21.61 3.86
CA ILE A 154 5.38 22.16 4.11
C ILE A 154 4.57 21.21 5.00
N THR A 155 4.61 19.91 4.70
CA THR A 155 3.89 18.89 5.49
C THR A 155 4.38 18.84 6.94
N ALA A 156 5.70 18.83 7.14
CA ALA A 156 6.31 18.83 8.46
C ALA A 156 5.96 20.11 9.24
N ASP A 157 6.04 21.28 8.62
CA ASP A 157 5.72 22.57 9.24
C ASP A 157 4.26 22.63 9.71
N ILE A 158 3.32 22.17 8.87
CA ILE A 158 1.89 22.10 9.20
C ILE A 158 1.67 21.18 10.41
N LEU A 159 2.26 19.99 10.40
CA LEU A 159 2.13 19.04 11.52
C LEU A 159 2.76 19.58 12.79
N LEU A 160 3.95 20.19 12.70
CA LEU A 160 4.65 20.76 13.85
C LEU A 160 3.87 21.91 14.49
N GLU A 161 3.16 22.71 13.68
CA GLU A 161 2.26 23.74 14.18
C GLU A 161 1.15 23.16 15.08
N HIS A 162 0.59 22.01 14.70
CA HIS A 162 -0.43 21.31 15.50
C HIS A 162 0.17 20.66 16.76
N THR A 163 1.50 20.62 16.90
CA THR A 163 2.20 20.05 18.05
C THR A 163 2.89 21.05 18.98
N LYS A 164 2.82 22.36 18.70
CA LYS A 164 3.58 23.38 19.46
C LYS A 164 3.39 23.32 20.98
N ASP A 165 2.18 22.98 21.42
CA ASP A 165 1.80 22.96 22.84
C ASP A 165 1.80 21.56 23.46
N ILE A 166 2.33 20.54 22.77
CA ILE A 166 2.38 19.17 23.28
C ILE A 166 3.82 18.64 23.29
N SER A 167 4.18 17.97 24.38
CA SER A 167 5.36 17.12 24.45
C SER A 167 4.92 15.66 24.33
N THR A 168 5.68 14.84 23.62
CA THR A 168 5.39 13.40 23.51
C THR A 168 6.66 12.58 23.65
N ASP A 169 6.60 11.54 24.47
CA ASP A 169 7.67 10.57 24.65
C ASP A 169 7.61 9.44 23.61
N SER A 170 6.43 9.15 23.05
CA SER A 170 6.22 8.03 22.13
C SER A 170 5.36 8.39 20.91
N LEU A 171 5.99 8.31 19.74
CA LEU A 171 5.41 8.63 18.44
C LEU A 171 5.18 7.35 17.61
N LEU A 172 3.97 7.17 17.10
CA LEU A 172 3.63 6.16 16.10
C LEU A 172 3.20 6.84 14.81
N VAL A 173 3.85 6.51 13.70
CA VAL A 173 3.44 6.96 12.36
C VAL A 173 2.89 5.77 11.59
N LEU A 174 1.60 5.80 11.27
CA LEU A 174 0.91 4.75 10.51
C LEU A 174 0.91 5.12 9.03
N GLY A 175 1.31 4.22 8.14
CA GLY A 175 1.48 4.53 6.72
C GLY A 175 2.69 5.43 6.46
N ALA A 176 3.82 5.09 7.06
CA ALA A 176 5.03 5.90 7.07
C ALA A 176 5.72 6.01 5.70
N GLY A 177 5.31 5.25 4.68
CA GLY A 177 5.93 5.24 3.37
C GLY A 177 7.41 4.85 3.44
N SER A 178 8.29 5.68 2.88
CA SER A 178 9.75 5.50 3.01
C SER A 178 10.34 6.29 4.17
N CYS A 179 9.53 6.52 5.20
CA CYS A 179 9.88 7.03 6.53
C CYS A 179 10.42 8.46 6.60
N ARG A 180 10.37 9.26 5.52
CA ARG A 180 10.89 10.64 5.55
C ARG A 180 10.14 11.52 6.56
N LEU A 181 8.82 11.59 6.46
CA LEU A 181 8.03 12.41 7.40
C LEU A 181 8.17 11.93 8.85
N ALA A 182 8.18 10.61 9.07
CA ALA A 182 8.41 10.04 10.40
C ALA A 182 9.79 10.46 10.95
N TYR A 183 10.83 10.47 10.11
CA TYR A 183 12.16 10.94 10.47
C TYR A 183 12.17 12.43 10.79
N ASP A 184 11.57 13.27 9.94
CA ASP A 184 11.52 14.71 10.14
C ASP A 184 10.81 15.06 11.45
N LEU A 185 9.68 14.42 11.75
CA LEU A 185 8.97 14.57 13.02
C LEU A 185 9.79 14.06 14.21
N HIS A 186 10.48 12.94 14.08
CA HIS A 186 11.35 12.42 15.13
C HIS A 186 12.49 13.41 15.45
N GLN A 187 13.10 14.04 14.44
CA GLN A 187 14.15 15.04 14.65
C GLN A 187 13.60 16.32 15.30
N ALA A 188 12.43 16.78 14.88
CA ALA A 188 11.86 18.05 15.33
C ALA A 188 11.20 17.97 16.72
N ILE A 189 10.46 16.88 16.99
CA ILE A 189 9.75 16.65 18.26
C ILE A 189 10.68 16.02 19.31
N ALA A 190 11.68 15.25 18.87
CA ALA A 190 12.61 14.49 19.72
C ALA A 190 11.91 13.57 20.75
N PRO A 191 10.95 12.72 20.34
CA PRO A 191 10.34 11.76 21.25
C PRO A 191 11.38 10.73 21.70
N LYS A 192 11.18 10.15 22.89
CA LYS A 192 12.03 9.05 23.38
C LYS A 192 11.98 7.83 22.48
N MET A 193 10.89 7.63 21.74
CA MET A 193 10.74 6.54 20.78
C MET A 193 9.86 6.94 19.60
N THR A 194 10.23 6.48 18.40
CA THR A 194 9.39 6.55 17.21
C THR A 194 9.26 5.18 16.56
N VAL A 195 8.02 4.78 16.25
CA VAL A 195 7.74 3.61 15.42
C VAL A 195 7.11 4.08 14.10
N ALA A 196 7.82 3.87 12.99
CA ALA A 196 7.34 4.10 11.65
C ALA A 196 6.78 2.80 11.08
N ASN A 197 5.46 2.71 10.93
CA ASN A 197 4.77 1.54 10.44
C ASN A 197 4.35 1.70 8.97
N ASP A 198 4.63 0.69 8.15
CA ASP A 198 4.07 0.57 6.81
C ASP A 198 3.89 -0.91 6.41
N ILE A 199 3.15 -1.17 5.35
CA ILE A 199 2.91 -2.51 4.79
C ILE A 199 3.62 -2.72 3.45
N ASN A 200 4.21 -1.68 2.86
CA ASN A 200 4.95 -1.78 1.61
C ASN A 200 6.44 -2.06 1.88
N PRO A 201 6.95 -3.28 1.55
CA PRO A 201 8.32 -3.64 1.84
C PRO A 201 9.32 -2.89 0.95
N LEU A 202 8.93 -2.43 -0.24
CA LEU A 202 9.80 -1.64 -1.12
C LEU A 202 10.22 -0.34 -0.43
N LEU A 203 9.24 0.39 0.13
CA LEU A 203 9.47 1.68 0.77
C LEU A 203 10.26 1.53 2.08
N LEU A 204 9.89 0.54 2.91
CA LEU A 204 10.60 0.28 4.17
C LEU A 204 12.04 -0.20 3.94
N PHE A 205 12.29 -1.04 2.94
CA PHE A 205 13.67 -1.46 2.63
C PHE A 205 14.50 -0.35 2.01
N ALA A 206 13.90 0.51 1.18
CA ALA A 206 14.57 1.70 0.69
C ALA A 206 14.99 2.60 1.86
N ALA A 207 14.07 2.91 2.77
CA ALA A 207 14.35 3.70 3.97
C ALA A 207 15.45 3.05 4.82
N HIS A 208 15.35 1.76 5.11
CA HIS A 208 16.35 1.01 5.88
C HIS A 208 17.74 1.09 5.23
N GLN A 209 17.84 0.99 3.90
CA GLN A 209 19.11 1.12 3.20
C GLN A 209 19.74 2.50 3.40
N LEU A 210 18.95 3.57 3.24
CA LEU A 210 19.39 4.95 3.44
C LEU A 210 19.82 5.22 4.88
N PHE A 211 19.05 4.74 5.86
CA PHE A 211 19.33 4.92 7.28
C PHE A 211 20.55 4.11 7.72
N SER A 212 20.83 2.99 7.04
CA SER A 212 22.04 2.19 7.24
C SER A 212 23.31 2.82 6.64
N GLY A 213 23.27 4.09 6.20
CA GLY A 213 24.44 4.75 5.61
C GLY A 213 24.74 4.34 4.16
N ARG A 214 23.81 3.66 3.46
CA ARG A 214 24.03 3.17 2.09
C ARG A 214 23.21 3.96 1.07
N SER A 215 23.85 4.42 0.00
CA SER A 215 23.15 5.06 -1.12
C SER A 215 22.23 4.09 -1.84
N LEU A 216 21.14 4.59 -2.44
CA LEU A 216 20.22 3.79 -3.24
C LEU A 216 20.17 4.32 -4.68
N PRO A 217 20.73 3.59 -5.66
CA PRO A 217 20.48 3.85 -7.07
C PRO A 217 19.11 3.31 -7.46
N ILE A 218 18.28 4.13 -8.08
CA ILE A 218 16.96 3.74 -8.56
C ILE A 218 16.51 4.62 -9.73
N TYR A 219 15.69 4.09 -10.62
CA TYR A 219 15.19 4.82 -11.79
C TYR A 219 13.74 5.26 -11.59
N GLU A 220 13.47 6.55 -11.79
CA GLU A 220 12.11 7.10 -11.90
C GLU A 220 11.63 7.07 -13.35
N PHE A 221 10.35 6.76 -13.55
CA PHE A 221 9.64 6.88 -14.83
C PHE A 221 8.51 7.90 -14.68
N PRO A 222 8.74 9.19 -15.01
CA PRO A 222 7.73 10.24 -14.90
C PRO A 222 6.47 9.88 -15.70
N VAL A 223 5.29 10.08 -15.10
CA VAL A 223 3.99 9.74 -15.71
C VAL A 223 3.79 10.47 -17.05
N HIS A 224 4.19 11.74 -17.10
CA HIS A 224 4.13 12.57 -18.30
C HIS A 224 5.49 13.21 -18.53
N PRO A 225 6.46 12.52 -19.14
CA PRO A 225 7.83 13.01 -19.26
C PRO A 225 7.88 14.33 -20.05
N ARG A 226 8.50 15.37 -19.48
CA ARG A 226 8.55 16.72 -20.07
C ARG A 226 9.30 16.78 -21.40
N ASN A 227 10.26 15.89 -21.60
CA ASN A 227 11.06 15.79 -22.82
C ASN A 227 11.61 14.36 -23.01
N ALA A 228 12.31 14.13 -24.13
CA ALA A 228 12.86 12.82 -24.48
C ALA A 228 13.92 12.27 -23.49
N GLN A 229 14.59 13.14 -22.73
CA GLN A 229 15.57 12.75 -21.71
C GLN A 229 14.90 12.42 -20.37
N SER A 230 13.66 12.86 -20.17
CA SER A 230 12.89 12.63 -18.93
C SER A 230 12.09 11.34 -18.91
N VAL A 231 12.24 10.44 -19.89
CA VAL A 231 11.49 9.17 -19.92
C VAL A 231 11.99 8.12 -18.93
N ALA A 232 13.23 8.26 -18.46
CA ALA A 232 13.82 7.43 -17.42
C ALA A 232 14.94 8.24 -16.77
N ILE A 233 14.83 8.50 -15.47
CA ILE A 233 15.80 9.29 -14.72
C ILE A 233 16.46 8.41 -13.68
N GLU A 234 17.80 8.33 -13.72
CA GLU A 234 18.55 7.67 -12.66
C GLU A 234 18.73 8.62 -11.48
N HIS A 235 18.27 8.18 -10.32
CA HIS A 235 18.51 8.84 -9.05
C HIS A 235 19.53 8.05 -8.24
N LYS A 236 20.49 8.76 -7.67
CA LYS A 236 21.39 8.22 -6.64
C LYS A 236 21.04 8.88 -5.31
N ILE A 237 20.15 8.23 -4.58
CA ILE A 237 19.67 8.75 -3.30
C ILE A 237 20.81 8.68 -2.28
N SER A 238 21.07 9.81 -1.63
CA SER A 238 22.14 9.91 -0.63
C SER A 238 21.71 9.28 0.70
N PRO A 239 22.61 8.57 1.38
CA PRO A 239 22.28 7.99 2.68
C PRO A 239 22.19 9.05 3.78
N LEU A 240 21.54 8.67 4.89
CA LEU A 240 21.70 9.41 6.14
C LEU A 240 23.10 9.21 6.72
N LYS A 241 23.57 10.18 7.50
CA LYS A 241 24.88 10.09 8.18
C LYS A 241 24.91 8.96 9.21
N SER A 242 23.80 8.78 9.93
CA SER A 242 23.63 7.76 10.94
C SER A 242 22.15 7.41 11.09
N TRP A 243 21.89 6.20 11.58
CA TRP A 243 20.56 5.80 12.01
C TRP A 243 20.15 6.65 13.23
N PRO A 244 18.93 7.21 13.30
CA PRO A 244 18.50 8.00 14.45
C PRO A 244 18.25 7.13 15.68
N ASP A 245 18.71 7.56 16.85
CA ASP A 245 18.51 6.82 18.09
C ASP A 245 17.00 6.62 18.37
N ASN A 246 16.61 5.43 18.83
CA ASN A 246 15.23 5.08 19.16
C ASN A 246 14.20 5.28 18.02
N PHE A 247 14.65 5.24 16.76
CA PHE A 247 13.80 5.21 15.58
C PHE A 247 13.67 3.78 15.05
N TYR A 248 12.45 3.26 15.02
CA TYR A 248 12.16 1.88 14.66
C TYR A 248 11.24 1.81 13.44
N MET A 249 11.52 0.87 12.54
CA MET A 249 10.65 0.54 11.42
C MET A 249 9.85 -0.72 11.74
N LEU A 250 8.56 -0.74 11.40
CA LEU A 250 7.67 -1.88 11.64
C LEU A 250 6.87 -2.23 10.39
N PHE A 251 7.04 -3.47 9.92
CA PHE A 251 6.22 -4.02 8.85
C PHE A 251 4.94 -4.65 9.43
N SER A 252 3.81 -3.94 9.34
CA SER A 252 2.49 -4.42 9.79
C SER A 252 1.36 -3.64 9.13
N ASP A 253 0.13 -4.14 9.24
CA ASP A 253 -1.07 -3.45 8.75
C ASP A 253 -1.39 -2.25 9.66
N ALA A 254 -1.53 -1.05 9.08
CA ALA A 254 -1.85 0.18 9.80
C ALA A 254 -3.21 0.16 10.51
N ALA A 255 -4.16 -0.70 10.10
CA ALA A 255 -5.43 -0.87 10.78
C ALA A 255 -5.33 -1.76 12.02
N THR A 256 -4.32 -2.63 12.09
CA THR A 256 -4.08 -3.50 13.25
C THR A 256 -2.58 -3.60 13.53
N PRO A 257 -1.87 -2.47 13.75
CA PRO A 257 -0.45 -2.50 13.96
C PRO A 257 -0.19 -3.32 15.22
N ALA A 258 0.75 -4.25 15.12
CA ALA A 258 1.03 -5.29 16.09
C ALA A 258 1.75 -4.72 17.34
N LEU A 259 1.04 -3.81 18.00
CA LEU A 259 1.50 -2.93 19.06
C LEU A 259 0.59 -3.09 20.28
N LYS A 260 1.12 -2.77 21.45
CA LYS A 260 0.36 -2.82 22.70
C LYS A 260 -0.67 -1.68 22.76
N LYS A 261 -1.77 -1.97 23.44
CA LYS A 261 -2.80 -0.98 23.77
C LYS A 261 -2.17 0.20 24.54
N SER A 262 -2.58 1.43 24.21
CA SER A 262 -2.20 2.65 24.93
C SER A 262 -0.69 2.86 25.09
N ALA A 263 0.11 2.43 24.10
CA ALA A 263 1.57 2.52 24.14
C ALA A 263 2.14 3.85 23.60
N PHE A 264 1.32 4.63 22.89
CA PHE A 264 1.78 5.84 22.19
C PHE A 264 1.04 7.08 22.69
N GLU A 265 1.75 8.17 22.89
CA GLU A 265 1.19 9.47 23.28
C GLU A 265 0.82 10.32 22.06
N LEU A 266 1.44 10.05 20.91
CA LEU A 266 1.12 10.67 19.65
C LEU A 266 1.04 9.61 18.53
N VAL A 267 -0.11 9.55 17.86
CA VAL A 267 -0.28 8.79 16.61
C VAL A 267 -0.45 9.75 15.45
N VAL A 268 0.27 9.53 14.35
CA VAL A 268 0.20 10.34 13.12
C VAL A 268 -0.25 9.47 11.94
N THR A 269 -1.25 9.94 11.20
CA THR A 269 -1.78 9.26 10.00
C THR A 269 -1.63 10.15 8.75
N PRO A 270 -0.43 10.22 8.14
CA PRO A 270 -0.23 10.98 6.91
C PRO A 270 -0.77 10.22 5.69
N TRP A 271 -1.64 10.84 4.91
CA TRP A 271 -2.15 10.32 3.62
C TRP A 271 -2.73 8.89 3.71
N LEU A 272 -3.41 8.58 4.82
CA LEU A 272 -3.76 7.20 5.17
C LEU A 272 -5.27 6.93 5.28
N ILE A 273 -6.03 7.85 5.86
CA ILE A 273 -7.41 7.58 6.30
C ILE A 273 -8.38 7.34 5.15
N ASP A 274 -8.11 7.94 4.00
CA ASP A 274 -8.95 7.94 2.79
C ASP A 274 -8.73 6.71 1.91
N ILE A 275 -7.64 5.98 2.14
CA ILE A 275 -7.32 4.72 1.47
C ILE A 275 -7.67 3.48 2.31
N GLN A 276 -8.19 3.66 3.53
CA GLN A 276 -8.57 2.54 4.38
C GLN A 276 -9.80 1.82 3.82
N PRO A 277 -9.79 0.48 3.68
CA PRO A 277 -10.88 -0.28 3.07
C PRO A 277 -12.12 -0.45 3.99
N PHE A 278 -12.08 0.09 5.21
CA PHE A 278 -13.14 0.01 6.21
C PHE A 278 -13.91 1.33 6.33
N GLU A 279 -15.04 1.31 7.05
CA GLU A 279 -15.68 2.55 7.50
C GLU A 279 -14.70 3.38 8.34
N LEU A 280 -14.66 4.69 8.10
CA LEU A 280 -13.67 5.57 8.73
C LEU A 280 -13.75 5.52 10.26
N VAL A 281 -14.95 5.56 10.83
CA VAL A 281 -15.16 5.46 12.29
C VAL A 281 -14.58 4.17 12.88
N THR A 282 -14.58 3.08 12.10
CA THR A 282 -14.02 1.80 12.50
C THR A 282 -12.49 1.87 12.57
N PHE A 283 -11.86 2.52 11.59
CA PHE A 283 -10.42 2.78 11.62
C PHE A 283 -10.03 3.76 12.74
N MET A 284 -10.80 4.82 12.97
CA MET A 284 -10.58 5.74 14.09
C MET A 284 -10.62 5.02 15.45
N ARG A 285 -11.56 4.06 15.64
CA ARG A 285 -11.58 3.22 16.85
C ARG A 285 -10.32 2.34 16.99
N ALA A 286 -9.72 1.92 15.89
CA ALA A 286 -8.43 1.24 15.92
C ALA A 286 -7.32 2.19 16.37
N ILE A 287 -7.26 3.42 15.85
CA ILE A 287 -6.31 4.45 16.32
C ILE A 287 -6.48 4.70 17.82
N ASN A 288 -7.73 4.85 18.29
CA ASN A 288 -8.07 5.06 19.71
C ASN A 288 -7.44 3.98 20.60
N HIS A 289 -7.36 2.72 20.13
CA HIS A 289 -6.78 1.61 20.90
C HIS A 289 -5.33 1.85 21.34
N TYR A 290 -4.53 2.52 20.51
CA TYR A 290 -3.09 2.67 20.73
C TYR A 290 -2.71 3.89 21.58
N LEU A 291 -3.67 4.77 21.84
CA LEU A 291 -3.53 5.98 22.64
C LEU A 291 -4.06 5.76 24.08
N PRO A 292 -3.42 6.29 25.14
CA PRO A 292 -4.09 6.48 26.42
C PRO A 292 -5.09 7.66 26.34
N ILE A 293 -6.00 7.78 27.32
CA ILE A 293 -6.86 8.97 27.44
C ILE A 293 -5.97 10.21 27.64
N GLY A 294 -6.30 11.30 26.94
CA GLY A 294 -5.54 12.55 26.94
C GLY A 294 -4.44 12.61 25.87
N ALA A 295 -4.08 11.49 25.25
CA ALA A 295 -3.10 11.47 24.17
C ALA A 295 -3.68 11.91 22.82
N HIS A 296 -2.80 12.15 21.85
CA HIS A 296 -3.12 12.87 20.64
C HIS A 296 -3.08 12.00 19.37
N TRP A 297 -4.01 12.27 18.48
CA TRP A 297 -3.99 11.81 17.11
C TRP A 297 -3.84 13.01 16.18
N LEU A 298 -2.80 13.02 15.34
CA LEU A 298 -2.65 13.94 14.24
C LEU A 298 -2.99 13.24 12.92
N ASN A 299 -3.86 13.85 12.14
CA ASN A 299 -4.07 13.44 10.76
C ASN A 299 -3.57 14.52 9.81
N PHE A 300 -3.00 14.09 8.69
CA PHE A 300 -2.67 14.97 7.58
C PHE A 300 -2.98 14.29 6.27
N GLY A 301 -3.74 14.92 5.37
CA GLY A 301 -3.98 14.37 4.04
C GLY A 301 -5.29 14.87 3.45
N SER A 302 -5.60 14.44 2.23
CA SER A 302 -6.87 14.76 1.60
C SER A 302 -8.00 13.85 2.11
N LEU A 303 -9.24 14.20 1.74
CA LEU A 303 -10.44 13.39 2.00
C LEU A 303 -10.94 12.77 0.68
N VAL A 304 -10.00 12.38 -0.20
CA VAL A 304 -10.33 11.74 -1.48
C VAL A 304 -10.49 10.23 -1.28
N PHE A 305 -11.58 9.86 -0.61
CA PHE A 305 -11.87 8.46 -0.29
C PHE A 305 -11.93 7.59 -1.55
N ASN A 306 -11.01 6.62 -1.64
CA ASN A 306 -10.92 5.71 -2.78
C ASN A 306 -11.85 4.50 -2.59
N GLN A 307 -13.14 4.76 -2.41
CA GLN A 307 -14.16 3.77 -2.11
C GLN A 307 -15.11 3.57 -3.29
N LYS A 308 -15.56 2.33 -3.49
CA LYS A 308 -16.62 2.03 -4.47
C LYS A 308 -18.01 2.46 -3.99
N ARG A 309 -18.17 2.67 -2.68
CA ARG A 309 -19.44 2.99 -2.02
C ARG A 309 -19.40 4.45 -1.59
N ASP A 310 -20.30 5.27 -2.15
CA ASP A 310 -20.41 6.69 -1.79
C ASP A 310 -20.68 6.91 -0.29
N SER A 311 -21.34 5.95 0.37
CA SER A 311 -21.55 5.98 1.83
C SER A 311 -20.25 6.00 2.64
N PHE A 312 -19.11 5.67 2.03
CA PHE A 312 -17.78 5.66 2.65
C PHE A 312 -16.89 6.82 2.16
N CYS A 313 -17.49 7.82 1.48
CA CYS A 313 -16.81 9.00 0.98
C CYS A 313 -17.24 10.23 1.79
N TYR A 314 -16.50 10.53 2.85
CA TYR A 314 -16.93 11.47 3.88
C TYR A 314 -16.46 12.90 3.64
N ALA A 315 -17.33 13.88 3.91
CA ALA A 315 -16.98 15.28 4.03
C ALA A 315 -16.39 15.60 5.42
N ILE A 316 -15.74 16.75 5.56
CA ILE A 316 -15.03 17.09 6.81
C ILE A 316 -15.95 17.18 8.03
N ASP A 317 -17.20 17.60 7.88
CA ASP A 317 -18.13 17.69 9.00
C ASP A 317 -18.57 16.29 9.49
N GLU A 318 -18.74 15.34 8.56
CA GLU A 318 -18.98 13.93 8.90
C GLU A 318 -17.77 13.32 9.62
N VAL A 319 -16.54 13.66 9.19
CA VAL A 319 -15.30 13.22 9.85
C VAL A 319 -15.27 13.69 11.31
N LYS A 320 -15.69 14.94 11.62
CA LYS A 320 -15.75 15.45 12.99
C LYS A 320 -16.74 14.65 13.85
N GLU A 321 -17.93 14.39 13.32
CA GLU A 321 -18.94 13.58 14.03
C GLU A 321 -18.45 12.15 14.27
N MET A 322 -17.77 11.54 13.29
CA MET A 322 -17.18 10.21 13.43
C MET A 322 -16.03 10.18 14.43
N ALA A 323 -15.20 11.22 14.49
CA ALA A 323 -14.14 11.34 15.48
C ALA A 323 -14.73 11.33 16.90
N ALA A 324 -15.81 12.09 17.15
CA ALA A 324 -16.54 12.07 18.41
C ALA A 324 -17.08 10.67 18.76
N GLN A 325 -17.70 9.99 17.79
CA GLN A 325 -18.17 8.61 17.96
C GLN A 325 -17.05 7.59 18.21
N ALA A 326 -15.84 7.88 17.73
CA ALA A 326 -14.64 7.08 17.96
C ALA A 326 -13.89 7.47 19.25
N GLY A 327 -14.44 8.39 20.05
CA GLY A 327 -13.90 8.79 21.34
C GLY A 327 -12.79 9.83 21.28
N PHE A 328 -12.81 10.65 20.22
CA PHE A 328 -11.90 11.76 20.03
C PHE A 328 -12.64 13.10 20.07
N GLU A 329 -11.95 14.12 20.54
CA GLU A 329 -12.34 15.52 20.39
C GLU A 329 -11.31 16.21 19.49
N ILE A 330 -11.74 16.80 18.36
CA ILE A 330 -10.84 17.56 17.49
C ILE A 330 -10.60 18.92 18.13
N ALA A 331 -9.38 19.14 18.63
CA ALA A 331 -8.98 20.37 19.31
C ALA A 331 -8.78 21.51 18.33
N ASP A 332 -8.19 21.22 17.18
CA ASP A 332 -7.89 22.19 16.12
C ASP A 332 -7.81 21.51 14.76
N ILE A 333 -8.14 22.28 13.72
CA ILE A 333 -8.25 21.81 12.35
C ILE A 333 -7.92 22.96 11.38
N THR A 334 -7.17 22.63 10.34
CA THR A 334 -6.76 23.58 9.29
C THR A 334 -6.83 22.94 7.92
N GLU A 335 -7.07 23.76 6.90
CA GLU A 335 -7.08 23.38 5.49
C GLU A 335 -5.88 24.04 4.81
N HIS A 336 -5.19 23.30 3.93
CA HIS A 336 -4.03 23.78 3.19
C HIS A 336 -4.09 23.31 1.73
N GLU A 337 -3.46 24.06 0.83
CA GLU A 337 -3.21 23.63 -0.54
C GLU A 337 -1.71 23.38 -0.75
N ILE A 338 -1.35 22.16 -1.13
CA ILE A 338 0.06 21.75 -1.26
C ILE A 338 0.34 21.06 -2.60
N PRO A 339 1.55 21.18 -3.16
CA PRO A 339 1.94 20.34 -4.28
C PRO A 339 1.89 18.87 -3.88
N TYR A 340 1.43 18.00 -4.76
CA TYR A 340 1.37 16.56 -4.51
C TYR A 340 2.13 15.79 -5.58
N LEU A 341 3.17 15.07 -5.16
CA LEU A 341 4.04 14.26 -6.02
C LEU A 341 4.54 15.03 -7.25
N LYS A 342 4.95 16.29 -7.02
CA LYS A 342 5.41 17.23 -8.05
C LYS A 342 6.83 16.87 -8.54
N SER A 343 6.93 15.85 -9.38
CA SER A 343 8.18 15.51 -10.07
C SER A 343 8.60 16.63 -11.03
N PRO A 344 9.84 17.15 -10.95
CA PRO A 344 10.35 18.17 -11.87
C PRO A 344 10.55 17.66 -13.31
N TYR A 345 10.46 16.33 -13.50
CA TYR A 345 10.61 15.66 -14.77
C TYR A 345 9.27 15.40 -15.47
N SER A 346 8.15 15.62 -14.77
CA SER A 346 6.81 15.55 -15.32
C SER A 346 6.40 16.89 -15.96
N ALA A 347 5.59 16.82 -17.02
CA ALA A 347 5.03 17.97 -17.73
C ALA A 347 3.87 18.63 -16.96
N GLY A 348 3.28 17.92 -16.01
CA GLY A 348 2.22 18.41 -15.15
C GLY A 348 2.37 17.89 -13.72
N TYR A 349 1.74 18.57 -12.78
CA TYR A 349 1.59 18.17 -11.40
C TYR A 349 0.21 18.58 -10.91
N ARG A 350 -0.23 18.03 -9.78
CA ARG A 350 -1.46 18.44 -9.13
C ARG A 350 -1.16 19.14 -7.81
N VAL A 351 -2.07 20.03 -7.42
CA VAL A 351 -2.15 20.60 -6.08
C VAL A 351 -3.31 19.90 -5.39
N GLU A 352 -3.11 19.51 -4.15
CA GLU A 352 -4.16 18.90 -3.34
C GLU A 352 -4.52 19.80 -2.18
N ARG A 353 -5.83 19.79 -1.88
CA ARG A 353 -6.38 20.37 -0.69
C ARG A 353 -6.36 19.31 0.41
N VAL A 354 -5.62 19.59 1.46
CA VAL A 354 -5.38 18.68 2.57
C VAL A 354 -5.91 19.27 3.86
N TRP A 355 -6.33 18.37 4.74
CA TRP A 355 -6.79 18.69 6.09
C TRP A 355 -5.74 18.21 7.08
N CYS A 356 -5.37 19.10 8.00
CA CYS A 356 -4.59 18.76 9.17
C CYS A 356 -5.42 19.01 10.41
N TRP A 357 -5.49 18.04 11.32
CA TRP A 357 -6.12 18.24 12.62
C TRP A 357 -5.39 17.51 13.72
N ARG A 358 -5.52 18.06 14.92
CA ARG A 358 -5.19 17.39 16.16
C ARG A 358 -6.47 17.00 16.89
N ALA A 359 -6.57 15.72 17.21
CA ALA A 359 -7.63 15.18 18.05
C ALA A 359 -7.06 14.65 19.37
N VAL A 360 -7.77 14.86 20.46
CA VAL A 360 -7.45 14.33 21.79
C VAL A 360 -8.35 13.13 22.06
N LYS A 361 -7.78 12.03 22.53
CA LYS A 361 -8.58 10.89 23.00
C LYS A 361 -9.26 11.25 24.32
N THR A 362 -10.58 11.35 24.31
CA THR A 362 -11.37 11.72 25.52
C THR A 362 -12.02 10.52 26.18
N GLN A 363 -12.24 9.43 25.44
CA GLN A 363 -12.84 8.21 25.97
C GLN A 363 -12.29 6.95 25.30
N GLU A 364 -12.33 5.85 26.04
CA GLU A 364 -12.06 4.52 25.51
C GLU A 364 -13.26 4.02 24.70
N VAL A 365 -13.01 3.67 23.44
CA VAL A 365 -14.01 3.00 22.60
C VAL A 365 -13.49 1.62 22.25
N LYS A 366 -14.36 0.61 22.36
CA LYS A 366 -13.99 -0.77 22.05
C LYS A 366 -13.62 -0.88 20.57
N ALA A 367 -12.35 -1.18 20.30
CA ALA A 367 -11.88 -1.52 18.96
C ALA A 367 -12.53 -2.84 18.50
N GLN A 368 -12.82 -2.93 17.20
CA GLN A 368 -13.31 -4.17 16.61
C GLN A 368 -12.16 -5.18 16.55
N THR A 369 -12.37 -6.36 17.14
CA THR A 369 -11.32 -7.37 17.34
C THR A 369 -10.85 -8.03 16.04
N ASN A 370 -11.61 -7.90 14.96
CA ASN A 370 -11.30 -8.45 13.64
C ASN A 370 -11.67 -7.45 12.55
N LEU A 371 -10.75 -6.53 12.25
CA LEU A 371 -10.81 -5.71 11.04
C LEU A 371 -10.41 -6.59 9.85
N GLN A 372 -11.37 -7.35 9.34
CA GLN A 372 -11.21 -8.24 8.19
C GLN A 372 -11.85 -7.59 6.96
N ASN A 373 -11.08 -7.38 5.90
CA ASN A 373 -11.60 -6.85 4.62
C ASN A 373 -12.20 -7.92 3.70
N LEU A 374 -12.07 -9.18 4.10
CA LEU A 374 -12.53 -10.32 3.32
C LEU A 374 -13.83 -10.87 3.93
N PRO A 375 -14.80 -11.26 3.09
CA PRO A 375 -15.98 -11.95 3.56
C PRO A 375 -15.63 -13.23 4.33
N ASP A 376 -16.41 -13.54 5.36
CA ASP A 376 -16.25 -14.72 6.20
C ASP A 376 -16.04 -16.04 5.44
N TRP A 377 -16.75 -16.24 4.33
CA TRP A 377 -16.68 -17.47 3.52
C TRP A 377 -15.39 -17.59 2.68
N ILE A 378 -14.64 -16.50 2.53
CA ILE A 378 -13.27 -16.52 1.97
C ILE A 378 -12.27 -16.97 3.03
N VAL A 379 -12.51 -16.56 4.28
CA VAL A 379 -11.62 -16.83 5.43
C VAL A 379 -11.83 -18.24 5.96
N ASP A 380 -13.09 -18.65 6.07
CA ASP A 380 -13.52 -19.96 6.54
C ASP A 380 -14.05 -20.78 5.36
N ILE A 381 -13.21 -21.68 4.85
CA ILE A 381 -13.52 -22.54 3.70
C ILE A 381 -14.65 -23.55 3.97
N SER A 382 -15.10 -23.69 5.22
CA SER A 382 -16.25 -24.52 5.58
C SER A 382 -17.59 -23.80 5.39
N LYS A 383 -17.58 -22.45 5.31
CA LYS A 383 -18.80 -21.66 5.09
C LYS A 383 -19.22 -21.71 3.63
N THR A 384 -20.53 -21.61 3.41
CA THR A 384 -21.11 -21.60 2.07
C THR A 384 -20.87 -20.26 1.36
N ILE A 385 -20.64 -20.32 0.04
CA ILE A 385 -20.54 -19.12 -0.80
C ILE A 385 -21.96 -18.53 -0.95
N PRO A 386 -22.18 -17.26 -0.58
CA PRO A 386 -23.50 -16.65 -0.66
C PRO A 386 -23.93 -16.45 -2.12
N LEU A 387 -25.19 -16.75 -2.44
CA LEU A 387 -25.76 -16.51 -3.78
C LEU A 387 -26.27 -15.08 -3.93
N THR A 388 -25.38 -14.10 -3.77
CA THR A 388 -25.72 -12.67 -3.96
C THR A 388 -26.02 -12.37 -5.44
N ARG A 389 -26.64 -11.21 -5.71
CA ARG A 389 -26.93 -10.77 -7.08
C ARG A 389 -25.64 -10.64 -7.90
N GLU A 390 -24.58 -10.17 -7.28
CA GLU A 390 -23.26 -9.99 -7.88
C GLU A 390 -22.66 -11.34 -8.27
N ILE A 391 -22.68 -12.33 -7.38
CA ILE A 391 -22.16 -13.69 -7.65
C ILE A 391 -22.98 -14.38 -8.75
N LYS A 392 -24.31 -14.23 -8.74
CA LYS A 392 -25.18 -14.73 -9.83
C LYS A 392 -24.85 -14.08 -11.17
N SER A 393 -24.68 -12.75 -11.19
CA SER A 393 -24.36 -12.00 -12.40
C SER A 393 -22.95 -12.35 -12.92
N PHE A 394 -21.98 -12.50 -12.00
CA PHE A 394 -20.63 -12.95 -12.32
C PHE A 394 -20.64 -14.33 -12.98
N SER A 395 -21.33 -15.30 -12.38
CA SER A 395 -21.46 -16.67 -12.90
C SER A 395 -22.08 -16.68 -14.30
N PHE A 396 -23.17 -15.93 -14.50
CA PHE A 396 -23.83 -15.82 -15.80
C PHE A 396 -22.94 -15.17 -16.87
N ASN A 397 -22.23 -14.09 -16.54
CA ASN A 397 -21.35 -13.42 -17.50
C ASN A 397 -20.18 -14.32 -17.91
N HIS A 398 -19.58 -15.06 -16.97
CA HIS A 398 -18.46 -15.95 -17.26
C HIS A 398 -18.87 -17.21 -18.01
N SER A 399 -20.08 -17.75 -17.76
CA SER A 399 -20.59 -18.85 -18.57
C SER A 399 -20.80 -18.42 -20.03
N LEU A 400 -21.36 -17.22 -20.25
CA LEU A 400 -21.49 -16.65 -21.59
C LEU A 400 -20.12 -16.44 -22.27
N TYR A 401 -19.12 -15.94 -21.53
CA TYR A 401 -17.77 -15.76 -22.07
C TYR A 401 -17.11 -17.10 -22.43
N ALA A 402 -17.26 -18.13 -21.59
CA ALA A 402 -16.77 -19.47 -21.89
C ALA A 402 -17.45 -20.05 -23.14
N GLU A 403 -18.77 -19.90 -23.26
CA GLU A 403 -19.54 -20.31 -24.44
C GLU A 403 -19.03 -19.62 -25.71
N LEU A 404 -18.88 -18.29 -25.71
CA LEU A 404 -18.40 -17.52 -26.88
C LEU A 404 -16.94 -17.83 -27.24
N THR A 405 -16.09 -18.01 -26.23
CA THR A 405 -14.67 -18.36 -26.46
C THR A 405 -14.54 -19.73 -27.11
N ALA A 406 -15.36 -20.70 -26.72
CA ALA A 406 -15.37 -22.04 -27.31
C ALA A 406 -15.78 -22.05 -28.80
N LEU A 407 -16.33 -20.96 -29.33
CA LEU A 407 -16.69 -20.82 -30.75
C LEU A 407 -15.54 -20.28 -31.61
N ILE A 408 -14.43 -19.85 -31.00
CA ILE A 408 -13.24 -19.35 -31.72
C ILE A 408 -12.49 -20.53 -32.34
N ASP A 409 -12.61 -20.67 -33.66
CA ASP A 409 -11.94 -21.72 -34.44
C ASP A 409 -11.10 -21.18 -35.59
N GLY A 410 -10.97 -19.85 -35.70
CA GLY A 410 -10.31 -19.15 -36.80
C GLY A 410 -11.05 -19.20 -38.14
N LYS A 411 -12.27 -19.73 -38.19
CA LYS A 411 -13.06 -19.92 -39.41
C LYS A 411 -14.42 -19.21 -39.37
N LYS A 412 -15.09 -19.21 -38.23
CA LYS A 412 -16.41 -18.59 -38.07
C LYS A 412 -16.30 -17.07 -37.92
N SER A 413 -17.16 -16.35 -38.64
CA SER A 413 -17.34 -14.90 -38.49
C SER A 413 -18.23 -14.54 -37.30
N ILE A 414 -18.17 -13.27 -36.87
CA ILE A 414 -19.08 -12.71 -35.84
C ILE A 414 -20.54 -13.00 -36.17
N HIS A 415 -20.95 -12.86 -37.43
CA HIS A 415 -22.33 -13.09 -37.85
C HIS A 415 -22.74 -14.56 -37.69
N GLN A 416 -21.88 -15.51 -38.09
CA GLN A 416 -22.15 -16.95 -37.92
C GLN A 416 -22.24 -17.35 -36.45
N ILE A 417 -21.41 -16.76 -35.60
CA ILE A 417 -21.42 -16.96 -34.15
C ILE A 417 -22.70 -16.36 -33.55
N ALA A 418 -23.05 -15.13 -33.91
CA ALA A 418 -24.26 -14.45 -33.44
C ALA A 418 -25.54 -15.20 -33.83
N LYS A 419 -25.64 -15.70 -35.06
CA LYS A 419 -26.79 -16.51 -35.50
C LYS A 419 -26.95 -17.80 -34.69
N LYS A 420 -25.84 -18.45 -34.34
CA LYS A 420 -25.86 -19.63 -33.46
C LYS A 420 -26.38 -19.27 -32.07
N VAL A 421 -25.85 -18.19 -31.49
CA VAL A 421 -26.24 -17.70 -30.15
C VAL A 421 -27.70 -17.25 -30.11
N ALA A 422 -28.16 -16.52 -31.13
CA ALA A 422 -29.55 -16.08 -31.28
C ALA A 422 -30.53 -17.25 -31.20
N ARG A 423 -30.21 -18.35 -31.91
CA ARG A 423 -31.01 -19.57 -31.90
C ARG A 423 -30.98 -20.29 -30.54
N GLU A 424 -29.81 -20.40 -29.92
CA GLU A 424 -29.63 -21.17 -28.67
C GLU A 424 -30.19 -20.45 -27.44
N LYS A 425 -30.20 -19.11 -27.44
CA LYS A 425 -30.67 -18.27 -26.33
C LYS A 425 -32.03 -17.63 -26.61
N SER A 426 -32.68 -17.95 -27.73
CA SER A 426 -33.96 -17.38 -28.17
C SER A 426 -33.97 -15.84 -28.12
N MET A 427 -32.92 -15.21 -28.64
CA MET A 427 -32.75 -13.74 -28.70
C MET A 427 -32.76 -13.24 -30.14
N ASP A 428 -33.00 -11.94 -30.32
CA ASP A 428 -32.95 -11.30 -31.64
C ASP A 428 -31.55 -11.39 -32.26
N GLU A 429 -31.48 -11.58 -33.57
CA GLU A 429 -30.20 -11.77 -34.27
C GLU A 429 -29.33 -10.49 -34.24
N ASN A 430 -29.94 -9.30 -34.30
CA ASN A 430 -29.19 -8.04 -34.23
C ASN A 430 -28.67 -7.79 -32.82
N GLU A 431 -29.45 -8.15 -31.80
CA GLU A 431 -29.03 -8.12 -30.40
C GLU A 431 -27.83 -9.06 -30.18
N ALA A 432 -27.90 -10.29 -30.70
CA ALA A 432 -26.81 -11.26 -30.64
C ALA A 432 -25.54 -10.74 -31.36
N ILE A 433 -25.68 -10.10 -32.52
CA ILE A 433 -24.55 -9.49 -33.25
C ILE A 433 -23.86 -8.44 -32.38
N SER A 434 -24.63 -7.53 -31.77
CA SER A 434 -24.09 -6.48 -30.91
C SER A 434 -23.33 -7.06 -29.71
N MET A 435 -23.92 -8.06 -29.04
CA MET A 435 -23.32 -8.75 -27.91
C MET A 435 -21.99 -9.44 -28.28
N VAL A 436 -21.99 -10.23 -29.36
CA VAL A 436 -20.81 -10.97 -29.83
C VAL A 436 -19.70 -9.99 -30.27
N LYS A 437 -20.07 -8.90 -30.96
CA LYS A 437 -19.12 -7.85 -31.36
C LYS A 437 -18.48 -7.17 -30.16
N ASN A 438 -19.28 -6.80 -29.15
CA ASN A 438 -18.77 -6.17 -27.93
C ASN A 438 -17.86 -7.12 -27.14
N PHE A 439 -18.17 -8.42 -27.12
CA PHE A 439 -17.31 -9.43 -26.52
C PHE A 439 -15.94 -9.50 -27.20
N TYR A 440 -15.90 -9.66 -28.54
CA TYR A 440 -14.61 -9.73 -29.25
C TYR A 440 -13.85 -8.41 -29.26
N LEU A 441 -14.55 -7.27 -29.23
CA LEU A 441 -13.92 -5.97 -29.07
C LEU A 441 -13.16 -5.88 -27.74
N LYS A 442 -13.74 -6.37 -26.64
CA LYS A 442 -13.05 -6.44 -25.34
C LYS A 442 -11.80 -7.31 -25.40
N ILE A 443 -11.85 -8.46 -26.08
CA ILE A 443 -10.67 -9.33 -26.26
C ILE A 443 -9.56 -8.60 -27.01
N VAL A 444 -9.90 -7.92 -28.11
CA VAL A 444 -8.93 -7.16 -28.91
C VAL A 444 -8.34 -6.00 -28.10
N GLN A 445 -9.18 -5.26 -27.36
CA GLN A 445 -8.73 -4.17 -26.49
C GLN A 445 -7.83 -4.64 -25.34
N GLN A 446 -7.96 -5.89 -24.89
CA GLN A 446 -7.07 -6.49 -23.89
C GLN A 446 -5.76 -7.05 -24.50
N SER A 447 -5.69 -7.18 -25.83
CA SER A 447 -4.55 -7.75 -26.55
C SER A 447 -3.71 -6.70 -27.29
N LEU A 448 -4.19 -5.45 -27.35
CA LEU A 448 -3.49 -4.26 -27.86
C LEU A 448 -2.94 -3.47 -26.68
#